data_AF-K2DNB9-F1
#
_entry.id   AF-K2DNB9-F1
#
_cell.length_a   1.000
_cell.length_b   1.000
_cell.length_c   1.000
_cell.angle_alpha   90.00
_cell.angle_beta   90.00
_cell.angle_gamma   90.00
#
_symmetry.space_group_name_H-M   'P 1'
#
loop_
_entity.id
_entity.type
_entity.pdbx_description
1 polymer ?
#
loop_
_entity_poly.entity_id
_entity_poly.type
_entity_poly.pdbx_seq_one_letter_code
_entity_poly.pdbx_strand_id
1 'polypeptide(L)'
;MVIVLLGVWKIRKFSLLLILVPALLPLFFVLDYAGWLWFFGHNLHPWGAFTVKPFMPTVFGEGKVAQFATYSYPYYGYAMLLGTSATALLALLIRRKLMREDPNIN
;
A
#
# COMPACT_ATOMS: atom_id res chain seq x y z
N MET A 1 -8.06 2.05 -18.76
CA MET A 1 -7.24 3.07 -19.45
C MET A 1 -8.06 4.27 -19.92
N VAL A 2 -9.15 4.07 -20.70
CA VAL A 2 -9.99 5.17 -21.23
C VAL A 2 -10.50 6.13 -20.15
N ILE A 3 -10.99 5.61 -19.02
CA ILE A 3 -11.48 6.44 -17.90
C ILE A 3 -10.37 7.34 -17.33
N VAL A 4 -9.15 6.82 -17.20
CA VAL A 4 -7.99 7.59 -16.70
C VAL A 4 -7.66 8.71 -17.68
N LEU A 5 -7.62 8.40 -18.98
CA LEU A 5 -7.35 9.39 -20.03
C LEU A 5 -8.41 10.49 -20.06
N LEU A 6 -9.70 10.12 -20.03
CA LEU A 6 -10.81 11.08 -19.98
C LEU A 6 -10.80 11.90 -18.69
N GLY A 7 -10.46 11.29 -17.56
CA GLY A 7 -10.33 11.95 -16.27
C GLY A 7 -9.24 13.02 -16.31
N VAL A 8 -8.06 12.71 -16.84
CA VAL A 8 -6.96 13.69 -17.00
C VAL A 8 -7.32 14.79 -17.99
N TRP A 9 -7.94 14.44 -19.12
CA TRP A 9 -8.27 15.40 -20.17
C TRP A 9 -9.34 16.39 -19.73
N LYS A 10 -10.38 15.92 -19.03
CA LYS A 10 -11.56 16.73 -18.69
C LYS A 10 -11.50 17.33 -17.29
N ILE A 11 -10.81 16.70 -16.33
CA ILE A 11 -10.82 17.08 -14.92
C ILE A 11 -9.39 17.29 -14.44
N ARG A 12 -8.93 18.55 -14.42
CA ARG A 12 -7.57 18.90 -13.95
C ARG A 12 -7.26 18.34 -12.56
N LYS A 13 -8.23 18.41 -11.63
CA LYS A 13 -8.10 17.87 -10.25
C LYS A 13 -7.90 16.36 -10.21
N PHE A 14 -8.24 15.63 -11.28
CA PHE A 14 -8.02 14.18 -11.37
C PHE A 14 -6.53 13.83 -11.30
N SER A 15 -5.64 14.72 -11.73
CA SER A 15 -4.19 14.52 -11.58
C SER A 15 -3.75 14.40 -10.11
N LEU A 16 -4.48 15.02 -9.17
CA LEU A 16 -4.21 14.89 -7.75
C LEU A 16 -4.50 13.47 -7.26
N LEU A 17 -5.55 12.83 -7.77
CA LEU A 17 -5.88 11.44 -7.45
C LEU A 17 -4.80 10.48 -7.98
N LEU A 18 -4.28 10.74 -9.19
CA LEU A 18 -3.21 9.95 -9.79
C LEU A 18 -1.89 10.02 -9.01
N ILE A 19 -1.65 11.09 -8.25
CA ILE A 19 -0.50 11.20 -7.34
C ILE A 19 -0.83 10.57 -5.98
N LEU A 20 -2.04 10.81 -5.45
CA LEU A 20 -2.44 10.34 -4.13
C LEU A 20 -2.47 8.82 -4.03
N VAL A 21 -3.00 8.11 -5.03
CA VAL A 21 -3.09 6.64 -5.01
C VAL A 21 -1.71 5.98 -4.85
N PRO A 22 -0.70 6.24 -5.70
CA PRO A 22 0.63 5.67 -5.51
C PRO A 22 1.32 6.21 -4.25
N ALA A 23 1.04 7.45 -3.83
CA ALA A 23 1.57 7.97 -2.57
C ALA A 23 1.09 7.17 -1.34
N LEU A 24 -0.09 6.56 -1.41
CA LEU A 24 -0.64 5.70 -0.35
C LEU A 24 -0.18 4.23 -0.44
N LEU A 25 0.68 3.87 -1.40
CA LEU A 25 1.18 2.49 -1.53
C LEU A 25 1.80 1.89 -0.27
N PRO A 26 2.57 2.60 0.59
CA PRO A 26 3.06 1.99 1.82
C PRO A 26 1.93 1.49 2.71
N LEU A 27 0.82 2.24 2.78
CA LEU A 27 -0.35 1.84 3.56
C LEU A 27 -1.04 0.63 2.92
N PHE A 28 -1.31 0.69 1.62
CA PHE A 28 -1.94 -0.43 0.91
C PHE A 28 -1.11 -1.71 1.02
N PHE A 29 0.22 -1.60 0.92
CA PHE A 29 1.12 -2.72 1.09
C PHE A 29 0.95 -3.40 2.45
N VAL A 30 0.92 -2.64 3.56
CA VAL A 30 0.78 -3.24 4.90
C VAL A 30 -0.61 -3.85 5.10
N LEU A 31 -1.66 -3.21 4.57
CA LEU A 31 -3.03 -3.73 4.65
C LEU A 31 -3.17 -5.05 3.88
N ASP A 32 -2.75 -5.08 2.62
CA ASP A 32 -2.80 -6.27 1.79
C ASP A 32 -1.93 -7.38 2.40
N TYR A 33 -0.72 -7.04 2.83
CA TYR A 33 0.19 -7.99 3.49
C TYR A 33 -0.46 -8.62 4.73
N ALA A 34 -0.99 -7.82 5.64
CA ALA A 34 -1.65 -8.32 6.84
C ALA A 34 -2.92 -9.13 6.51
N GLY A 35 -3.70 -8.69 5.52
CA GLY A 35 -4.88 -9.41 5.04
C GLY A 35 -4.54 -10.79 4.49
N TRP A 36 -3.47 -10.90 3.71
CA TRP A 36 -2.99 -12.17 3.18
C TRP A 36 -2.41 -13.09 4.26
N LEU A 37 -1.69 -12.55 5.24
CA LEU A 37 -1.23 -13.33 6.39
C LEU A 37 -2.41 -13.92 7.16
N TRP A 38 -3.43 -13.10 7.43
CA TRP A 38 -4.64 -13.56 8.09
C TRP A 38 -5.32 -14.65 7.27
N PHE A 39 -5.52 -14.41 5.96
CA PHE A 39 -6.15 -15.37 5.07
C PHE A 39 -5.41 -16.71 5.07
N PHE A 40 -4.09 -16.70 4.96
CA PHE A 40 -3.26 -17.90 5.03
C PHE A 40 -3.47 -18.66 6.34
N GLY A 41 -3.45 -17.95 7.48
CA GLY A 41 -3.63 -18.56 8.80
C GLY A 41 -5.02 -19.15 9.04
N HIS A 42 -6.03 -18.78 8.25
CA HIS A 42 -7.41 -19.25 8.39
C HIS A 42 -7.85 -20.21 7.27
N ASN A 43 -7.08 -20.33 6.19
CA ASN A 43 -7.41 -21.11 5.00
C ASN A 43 -6.31 -22.11 4.64
N LEU A 44 -5.71 -22.75 5.66
CA LEU A 44 -4.74 -23.82 5.46
C LEU A 44 -5.39 -25.01 4.76
N HIS A 45 -4.69 -25.55 3.76
CA HIS A 45 -5.19 -26.68 2.97
C HIS A 45 -5.36 -27.93 3.85
N PRO A 46 -6.45 -28.71 3.71
CA PRO A 46 -6.67 -29.93 4.49
C PRO A 46 -5.58 -31.00 4.34
N TRP A 47 -4.82 -30.94 3.24
CA TRP A 47 -3.69 -31.84 2.95
C TRP A 47 -2.33 -31.26 3.35
N GLY A 48 -2.31 -30.19 4.14
CA GLY A 48 -1.07 -29.62 4.68
C GLY A 48 -0.37 -30.60 5.63
N ALA A 49 0.96 -30.47 5.75
CA ALA A 49 1.77 -31.34 6.63
C ALA A 49 1.42 -31.23 8.13
N PHE A 50 0.74 -30.15 8.53
CA PHE A 50 0.31 -29.90 9.90
C PHE A 50 -1.12 -29.39 9.95
N THR A 51 -1.88 -29.87 10.93
CA THR A 51 -3.17 -29.29 11.31
C THR A 51 -2.96 -28.39 12.52
N VAL A 52 -3.20 -27.10 12.36
CA VAL A 52 -3.12 -26.12 13.45
C VAL A 52 -4.45 -25.37 13.56
N LYS A 53 -4.75 -24.86 14.74
CA LYS A 53 -5.90 -23.96 14.92
C LYS A 53 -5.66 -22.69 14.10
N PRO A 54 -6.72 -22.06 13.57
CA PRO A 54 -6.60 -20.77 12.90
C PRO A 54 -5.82 -19.77 13.75
N PHE A 55 -4.92 -19.04 13.13
CA PHE A 55 -4.04 -18.10 13.80
C PHE A 55 -3.73 -16.89 12.91
N MET A 56 -3.16 -15.86 13.51
CA MET A 56 -2.66 -14.69 12.80
C MET A 56 -1.13 -14.74 12.78
N PRO A 57 -0.47 -14.87 11.61
CA PRO A 57 0.97 -14.69 11.53
C PRO A 57 1.38 -13.28 11.98
N THR A 58 2.55 -13.16 12.62
CA THR A 58 3.08 -11.87 13.08
C THR A 58 3.30 -10.93 11.89
N VAL A 59 2.61 -9.78 11.88
CA VAL A 59 2.75 -8.77 10.82
C VAL A 59 4.13 -8.13 10.85
N PHE A 60 4.61 -7.69 12.02
CA PHE A 60 5.95 -7.13 12.16
C PHE A 60 6.66 -7.72 13.37
N GLY A 61 7.96 -8.00 13.21
CA GLY A 61 8.79 -8.58 14.24
C GLY A 61 9.00 -10.08 14.09
N GLU A 62 9.35 -10.73 15.20
CA GLU A 62 9.55 -12.16 15.26
C GLU A 62 8.24 -12.87 15.63
N GLY A 63 8.00 -14.00 14.98
CA GLY A 63 6.87 -14.88 15.25
C GLY A 63 7.32 -16.33 15.33
N LYS A 64 6.42 -17.18 15.82
CA LYS A 64 6.64 -18.62 15.85
C LYS A 64 5.40 -19.31 15.32
N VAL A 65 5.59 -20.15 14.30
CA VAL A 65 4.53 -20.98 13.72
C VAL A 65 4.99 -22.43 13.84
N ALA A 66 4.31 -23.19 14.71
CA ALA A 66 4.75 -24.51 15.13
C ALA A 66 6.21 -24.50 15.63
N GLN A 67 7.12 -25.18 14.94
CA GLN A 67 8.55 -25.23 15.30
C GLN A 67 9.41 -24.23 14.51
N PHE A 68 8.81 -23.42 13.63
CA PHE A 68 9.54 -22.48 12.79
C PHE A 68 9.45 -21.06 13.35
N ALA A 69 10.57 -20.35 13.34
CA ALA A 69 10.62 -18.92 13.59
C ALA A 69 10.34 -18.16 12.29
N THR A 70 9.64 -17.04 12.38
CA THR A 70 9.34 -16.14 11.27
C THR A 70 9.89 -14.76 11.59
N TYR A 71 10.58 -14.14 10.64
CA TYR A 71 11.14 -12.79 10.79
C TYR A 71 10.49 -11.87 9.78
N SER A 72 9.65 -10.94 10.25
CA SER A 72 8.89 -10.03 9.40
C SER A 72 9.30 -8.59 9.67
N TYR A 73 10.36 -8.14 9.00
CA TYR A 73 10.87 -6.78 9.17
C TYR A 73 10.82 -6.00 7.85
N PRO A 74 10.46 -4.71 7.88
CA PRO A 74 10.60 -3.86 6.72
C PRO A 74 12.09 -3.64 6.42
N TYR A 75 12.51 -3.97 5.21
CA TYR A 75 13.87 -3.77 4.71
C TYR A 75 13.94 -2.54 3.77
N TYR A 76 15.07 -2.40 3.08
CA TYR A 76 15.36 -1.28 2.17
C TYR A 76 14.25 -1.00 1.14
N GLY A 77 13.61 -2.04 0.59
CA GLY A 77 12.51 -1.85 -0.37
C GLY A 77 11.34 -1.06 0.23
N TYR A 78 10.95 -1.38 1.47
CA TYR A 78 9.89 -0.64 2.16
C TYR A 78 10.35 0.77 2.56
N ALA A 79 11.61 0.95 2.94
CA ALA A 79 12.18 2.28 3.20
C ALA A 79 12.18 3.18 1.94
N MET A 80 12.56 2.62 0.78
CA MET A 80 12.46 3.32 -0.51
C MET A 80 11.01 3.64 -0.88
N LEU A 81 10.07 2.74 -0.57
CA LEU A 81 8.64 2.97 -0.77
C LEU A 81 8.12 4.13 0.11
N LEU A 82 8.55 4.21 1.36
CA LEU A 82 8.24 5.35 2.23
C LEU A 82 8.84 6.66 1.71
N GLY A 83 10.09 6.63 1.23
CA GLY A 83 10.75 7.80 0.64
C GLY A 83 10.03 8.32 -0.60
N THR A 84 9.64 7.43 -1.51
CA THR A 84 8.85 7.79 -2.71
C THR A 84 7.45 8.27 -2.38
N SER A 85 6.80 7.67 -1.38
CA SER A 85 5.52 8.15 -0.85
C SER A 85 5.64 9.58 -0.31
N ALA A 86 6.66 9.86 0.51
CA ALA A 86 6.89 11.18 1.07
C ALA A 86 7.10 12.25 -0.01
N THR A 87 7.95 11.97 -1.00
CA THR A 87 8.17 12.93 -2.12
C THR A 87 6.93 13.11 -2.98
N ALA A 88 6.15 12.05 -3.21
CA ALA A 88 4.88 12.13 -3.94
C ALA A 88 3.83 12.96 -3.18
N LEU A 89 3.74 12.84 -1.85
CA LEU A 89 2.84 13.67 -1.03
C LEU A 89 3.26 15.14 -1.07
N LEU A 90 4.56 15.44 -1.02
CA LEU A 90 5.03 16.82 -1.19
C LEU A 90 4.66 17.37 -2.58
N ALA A 91 4.87 16.58 -3.64
CA ALA A 91 4.48 16.95 -4.99
C ALA A 91 2.96 17.18 -5.12
N LEU A 92 2.14 16.38 -4.45
CA LEU A 92 0.69 16.55 -4.37
C LEU A 92 0.31 17.89 -3.74
N LEU A 93 0.93 18.26 -2.62
CA LEU A 93 0.68 19.52 -1.93
C LEU A 93 1.08 20.72 -2.78
N ILE A 94 2.25 20.67 -3.42
CA ILE A 94 2.72 21.71 -4.34
C ILE A 94 1.75 21.85 -5.52
N ARG A 95 1.36 20.74 -6.15
CA ARG A 95 0.42 20.75 -7.28
C ARG A 95 -0.93 21.31 -6.88
N ARG A 96 -1.43 20.96 -5.69
CA ARG A 96 -2.69 21.49 -5.14
C ARG A 96 -2.60 23.00 -4.87
N LYS A 97 -1.46 23.49 -4.39
CA LYS A 97 -1.22 24.93 -4.19
C LYS A 97 -1.22 25.68 -5.52
N LEU A 98 -0.48 25.19 -6.52
CA LEU A 98 -0.42 25.80 -7.86
C LEU A 98 -1.80 25.91 -8.53
N MET A 99 -2.64 24.87 -8.41
CA MET A 99 -4.01 24.90 -8.94
C MET A 99 -4.93 25.91 -8.24
N ARG A 100 -4.63 26.31 -7.00
CA ARG A 100 -5.42 27.30 -6.26
C ARG A 100 -5.00 28.74 -6.59
N GLU A 101 -3.72 28.95 -6.87
CA GLU A 101 -3.14 30.28 -7.06
C GLU A 101 -3.29 30.81 -8.49
N ASP A 102 -3.48 29.95 -9.48
CA ASP A 102 -3.57 30.37 -10.87
C ASP A 102 -5.04 30.54 -11.34
N PRO A 103 -5.52 31.78 -11.52
CA PRO A 103 -6.91 32.06 -11.89
C PRO A 103 -7.24 31.65 -13.34
N ASN A 104 -6.24 31.42 -14.19
CA ASN A 104 -6.44 30.91 -15.56
C ASN A 104 -6.51 29.37 -15.62
N ILE A 105 -6.37 28.67 -14.48
CA ILE A 105 -6.37 27.20 -14.39
C ILE A 105 -7.73 26.65 -13.88
N ASN A 106 -8.69 27.52 -13.53
CA ASN A 106 -10.03 27.12 -13.07
C ASN A 106 -11.00 26.86 -14.22
#